data_AF-J8HVT6-F1
#
_entry.id   AF-J8HVT6-F1
#
_cell.length_a   1.000
_cell.length_b   1.000
_cell.length_c   1.000
_cell.angle_alpha   90.00
_cell.angle_beta   90.00
_cell.angle_gamma   90.00
#
_symmetry.space_group_name_H-M   'P 1'
#
loop_
_entity.id
_entity.type
_entity.pdbx_description
1 polymer ?
#
loop_
_entity_poly.entity_id
_entity_poly.type
_entity_poly.pdbx_seq_one_letter_code
_entity_poly.pdbx_strand_id
1 'polypeptide(L)'
;MNKKPNLIDVHPIRSKEQLEDMKWALKRHYSERDYMLFLIGIHTGLCVSDLLQIQTKTIVKLKRKKIKEFKIKEGETKKERMINLTSIFDEVYSYTKL
;
A
#
# COMPACT_ATOMS: atom_id res chain seq x y z
N MET A 1 18.74 36.69 -4.09
CA MET A 1 19.05 35.33 -3.59
C MET A 1 18.78 34.33 -4.71
N ASN A 2 19.81 33.75 -5.32
CA ASN A 2 19.67 32.71 -6.33
C ASN A 2 19.24 31.40 -5.67
N LYS A 3 17.98 31.00 -5.85
CA LYS A 3 17.54 29.63 -5.52
C LYS A 3 18.20 28.68 -6.53
N LYS A 4 19.19 27.91 -6.11
CA LYS A 4 19.65 26.75 -6.89
C LYS A 4 18.44 25.81 -7.06
N PRO A 5 18.14 25.33 -8.27
CA PRO A 5 17.10 24.32 -8.43
C PRO A 5 17.55 23.06 -7.69
N ASN A 6 16.78 22.63 -6.70
CA ASN A 6 16.95 21.31 -6.11
C ASN A 6 16.56 20.29 -7.18
N LEU A 7 17.56 19.74 -7.87
CA LEU A 7 17.39 18.56 -8.73
C LEU A 7 17.09 17.39 -7.81
N ILE A 8 15.79 17.09 -7.66
CA ILE A 8 15.33 15.90 -6.97
C ILE A 8 15.46 14.75 -7.97
N ASP A 9 16.54 13.97 -7.84
CA ASP A 9 16.75 12.75 -8.62
C ASP A 9 16.02 11.58 -7.93
N VAL A 10 14.97 11.07 -8.59
CA VAL A 10 14.11 10.01 -8.04
C VAL A 10 14.33 8.71 -8.81
N HIS A 11 14.78 7.68 -8.10
CA HIS A 11 14.92 6.33 -8.63
C HIS A 11 13.89 5.39 -8.02
N PRO A 12 13.39 4.40 -8.78
CA PRO A 12 12.55 3.35 -8.22
C PRO A 12 13.34 2.49 -7.23
N ILE A 13 12.63 1.82 -6.32
CA ILE A 13 13.20 0.80 -5.44
C ILE A 13 13.62 -0.40 -6.30
N ARG A 14 14.89 -0.80 -6.25
CA ARG A 14 15.47 -1.86 -7.10
C ARG A 14 15.98 -3.07 -6.31
N SER A 15 16.12 -2.97 -4.99
CA SER A 15 16.60 -4.07 -4.14
C SER A 15 15.65 -4.38 -2.98
N LYS A 16 15.77 -5.61 -2.45
CA LYS A 16 15.05 -6.03 -1.24
C LYS A 16 15.53 -5.26 0.00
N GLU A 17 16.80 -4.91 0.05
CA GLU A 17 17.37 -4.10 1.13
C GLU A 17 16.70 -2.72 1.19
N GLN A 18 16.60 -2.03 0.05
CA GLN A 18 15.89 -0.75 -0.04
C GLN A 18 14.41 -0.86 0.36
N LEU A 19 13.78 -2.01 0.09
CA LEU A 19 12.41 -2.27 0.49
C LEU A 19 12.29 -2.39 2.02
N GLU A 20 13.19 -3.14 2.65
CA GLU A 20 13.20 -3.31 4.11
C GLU A 20 13.59 -2.00 4.83
N ASP A 21 14.55 -1.25 4.30
CA ASP A 21 14.91 0.08 4.81
C ASP A 21 13.72 1.03 4.78
N MET A 22 12.94 1.04 3.69
CA MET A 22 11.74 1.85 3.58
C MET A 22 10.68 1.43 4.60
N LYS A 23 10.43 0.12 4.76
CA LYS A 23 9.51 -0.37 5.79
C LYS A 23 9.95 0.04 7.20
N TRP A 24 11.25 -0.08 7.49
CA TRP A 24 11.82 0.33 8.77
C TRP A 24 11.65 1.83 9.02
N ALA A 25 11.99 2.65 8.02
CA ALA A 25 11.88 4.10 8.11
C ALA A 25 10.43 4.56 8.35
N LEU A 26 9.46 3.96 7.64
CA LEU A 26 8.04 4.23 7.81
C LEU A 26 7.56 3.87 9.22
N LYS A 27 7.94 2.70 9.74
CA LYS A 27 7.60 2.29 11.11
C LYS A 27 8.26 3.18 12.18
N ARG A 28 9.47 3.69 11.92
CA ARG A 28 10.26 4.44 12.90
C ARG A 28 9.96 5.93 12.95
N HIS A 29 9.65 6.53 11.81
CA HIS A 29 9.56 7.97 11.62
C HIS A 29 8.19 8.47 11.16
N TYR A 30 7.30 7.59 10.69
CA TYR A 30 5.98 7.94 10.17
C TYR A 30 4.86 7.20 10.91
N SER A 31 3.61 7.44 10.48
CA SER A 31 2.46 6.79 11.08
C SER A 31 2.28 5.37 10.58
N GLU A 32 1.59 4.55 11.37
CA GLU A 32 1.20 3.18 10.97
C GLU A 32 0.37 3.19 9.67
N ARG A 33 -0.45 4.25 9.47
CA ARG A 33 -1.20 4.46 8.22
C ARG A 33 -0.28 4.53 7.00
N ASP A 34 0.82 5.28 7.08
CA ASP A 34 1.73 5.48 5.95
C ASP A 34 2.47 4.18 5.63
N TYR A 35 2.83 3.42 6.66
CA TYR A 35 3.35 2.06 6.51
C TYR A 35 2.33 1.12 5.82
N MET A 36 1.05 1.15 6.23
CA MET A 36 0.01 0.32 5.61
C MET A 36 -0.27 0.69 4.16
N LEU A 37 -0.27 2.00 3.84
CA LEU A 37 -0.39 2.47 2.45
C LEU A 37 0.76 1.96 1.59
N PHE A 38 1.99 2.02 2.12
CA PHE A 38 3.15 1.48 1.43
C PHE A 38 3.04 -0.04 1.24
N LEU A 39 2.75 -0.78 2.31
CA LEU A 39 2.67 -2.24 2.30
C LEU A 39 1.62 -2.76 1.29
N ILE A 40 0.42 -2.18 1.29
CA ILE A 40 -0.64 -2.56 0.35
C ILE A 40 -0.25 -2.10 -1.06
N GLY A 41 0.29 -0.90 -1.22
CA GLY A 41 0.70 -0.36 -2.52
C GLY A 41 1.72 -1.23 -3.24
N ILE A 42 2.81 -1.62 -2.56
CA ILE A 42 3.85 -2.48 -3.16
C ILE A 42 3.35 -3.89 -3.49
N HIS A 43 2.40 -4.45 -2.73
CA HIS A 43 1.88 -5.80 -2.95
C HIS A 43 0.83 -5.85 -4.07
N THR A 44 0.16 -4.74 -4.34
CA THR A 44 -1.01 -4.70 -5.23
C THR A 44 -0.76 -3.90 -6.52
N GLY A 45 0.27 -3.05 -6.52
CA GLY A 45 0.56 -2.15 -7.64
C GLY A 45 -0.58 -1.17 -7.93
N LEU A 46 -1.34 -0.79 -6.89
CA LEU A 46 -2.41 0.20 -6.98
C LEU A 46 -1.87 1.61 -6.85
N CYS A 47 -2.46 2.54 -7.58
CA CYS A 47 -2.22 3.96 -7.39
C CYS A 47 -2.75 4.41 -6.03
N VAL A 48 -2.16 5.46 -5.46
CA VAL A 48 -2.58 6.00 -4.15
C VAL A 48 -4.06 6.38 -4.15
N SER A 49 -4.56 6.94 -5.25
CA SER A 49 -5.98 7.26 -5.44
C SER A 49 -6.90 6.04 -5.27
N ASP A 50 -6.50 4.88 -5.78
CA ASP A 50 -7.27 3.64 -5.69
C ASP A 50 -7.13 3.00 -4.30
N LEU A 51 -5.94 3.06 -3.68
CA LEU A 51 -5.73 2.60 -2.31
C LEU A 51 -6.68 3.29 -1.31
N LEU A 52 -6.90 4.60 -1.48
CA LEU A 52 -7.80 5.37 -0.62
C LEU A 52 -9.28 4.99 -0.75
N GLN A 53 -9.66 4.27 -1.83
CA GLN A 53 -11.02 3.76 -2.01
C GLN A 53 -11.27 2.44 -1.28
N ILE A 54 -10.22 1.79 -0.76
CA ILE A 54 -10.35 0.52 -0.03
C ILE A 54 -11.05 0.78 1.30
N GLN A 55 -12.17 0.11 1.50
CA GLN A 55 -12.97 0.27 2.72
C GLN A 55 -12.62 -0.81 3.75
N THR A 56 -12.56 -0.45 5.03
CA THR A 56 -12.32 -1.37 6.15
C THR A 56 -13.23 -2.59 6.12
N LYS A 57 -14.53 -2.39 5.82
CA LYS A 57 -15.50 -3.49 5.69
C LYS A 57 -15.10 -4.54 4.62
N THR A 58 -14.39 -4.12 3.57
CA THR A 58 -13.89 -5.03 2.53
C THR A 58 -12.85 -5.96 3.13
N ILE A 59 -11.87 -5.42 3.87
CA ILE A 59 -10.83 -6.21 4.56
C ILE A 59 -11.44 -7.16 5.58
N VAL A 60 -12.35 -6.68 6.44
CA VAL A 60 -13.00 -7.50 7.47
C VAL A 60 -13.75 -8.70 6.87
N LYS A 61 -14.41 -8.52 5.72
CA LYS A 61 -15.10 -9.61 5.01
C LYS A 61 -14.15 -10.70 4.51
N LEU A 62 -12.88 -10.38 4.22
CA LEU A 62 -11.89 -11.35 3.75
C LEU A 62 -11.45 -12.32 4.87
N LYS A 63 -11.67 -12.01 6.14
CA LYS A 63 -11.29 -12.88 7.26
C LYS A 63 -11.81 -14.31 7.09
N ARG A 64 -13.04 -14.46 6.59
CA ARG A 64 -13.70 -15.76 6.40
C ARG A 64 -13.28 -16.51 5.12
N LYS A 65 -12.52 -15.87 4.22
CA LYS A 65 -12.09 -16.48 2.96
C LYS A 65 -10.75 -17.20 3.12
N LYS A 66 -10.54 -18.32 2.42
CA LYS A 66 -9.21 -18.96 2.32
C LYS A 66 -8.22 -18.08 1.54
N ILE A 67 -8.68 -17.53 0.42
CA ILE A 67 -7.92 -16.60 -0.42
C ILE A 67 -8.44 -15.19 -0.17
N LYS A 68 -7.55 -14.26 0.16
CA LYS A 68 -7.90 -12.90 0.63
C LYS A 68 -8.01 -11.93 -0.54
N GLU A 69 -8.97 -12.21 -1.42
CA GLU A 69 -9.16 -11.48 -2.67
C GLU A 69 -10.47 -10.69 -2.72
N PHE A 70 -10.39 -9.53 -3.37
CA PHE A 70 -11.53 -8.67 -3.71
C PHE A 70 -11.31 -7.95 -5.04
N LYS A 71 -12.39 -7.49 -5.64
CA LYS A 71 -12.35 -6.67 -6.85
C LYS A 71 -12.31 -5.20 -6.49
N ILE A 72 -11.51 -4.43 -7.24
CA ILE A 72 -11.52 -2.97 -7.23
C ILE A 72 -11.73 -2.48 -8.68
N LYS A 73 -12.39 -1.33 -8.82
CA LYS A 73 -12.50 -0.64 -10.09
C LYS A 73 -11.56 0.55 -10.05
N GLU A 74 -10.54 0.55 -10.89
CA GLU A 74 -9.55 1.64 -10.95
C GLU A 74 -10.23 2.94 -11.38
N GLY A 75 -9.88 4.05 -10.74
CA GLY A 75 -10.51 5.34 -11.02
C GLY A 75 -10.24 5.83 -12.44
N GLU A 76 -9.00 5.75 -12.90
CA GLU A 76 -8.55 6.33 -14.17
C GLU A 76 -8.91 5.44 -15.37
N THR A 77 -8.57 4.16 -15.30
CA THR A 77 -8.78 3.23 -16.41
C THR A 77 -10.21 2.65 -16.46
N LYS A 78 -10.97 2.79 -15.35
CA LYS A 78 -12.29 2.16 -15.12
C LYS A 78 -12.28 0.64 -15.24
N LYS A 79 -11.11 0.00 -15.29
CA LYS A 79 -10.96 -1.46 -15.39
C LYS A 79 -11.18 -2.11 -14.02
N GLU A 80 -11.78 -3.29 -14.03
CA GLU A 80 -11.84 -4.14 -12.84
C GLU A 80 -10.52 -4.90 -12.69
N ARG A 81 -9.93 -4.82 -11.50
CA ARG A 81 -8.76 -5.62 -11.10
C ARG A 81 -9.10 -6.48 -9.90
N MET A 82 -8.59 -7.72 -9.88
CA MET A 82 -8.63 -8.58 -8.71
C MET A 82 -7.37 -8.35 -7.87
N ILE A 83 -7.56 -8.02 -6.60
CA ILE A 83 -6.49 -7.74 -5.65
C ILE A 83 -6.39 -8.89 -4.67
N ASN A 84 -5.19 -9.43 -4.49
CA ASN A 84 -4.89 -10.49 -3.54
C ASN A 84 -4.03 -9.93 -2.39
N LEU A 85 -4.53 -10.06 -1.16
CA LEU A 85 -3.82 -9.63 0.06
C LEU A 85 -3.36 -10.80 0.94
N THR A 86 -3.38 -12.03 0.43
CA THR A 86 -3.21 -13.25 1.25
C THR A 86 -1.89 -13.25 2.01
N SER A 87 -0.79 -12.79 1.40
CA SER A 87 0.54 -12.76 2.03
C SER A 87 0.68 -11.71 3.14
N ILE A 88 -0.16 -10.67 3.15
CA ILE A 88 -0.08 -9.54 4.10
C ILE A 88 -1.36 -9.38 4.93
N PHE A 89 -2.28 -10.35 4.85
CA PHE A 89 -3.63 -10.17 5.36
C PHE A 89 -3.66 -9.96 6.86
N ASP A 90 -2.85 -10.68 7.62
CA ASP A 90 -2.87 -10.58 9.08
C ASP A 90 -2.39 -9.20 9.58
N GLU A 91 -1.39 -8.63 8.91
CA GLU A 91 -0.90 -7.28 9.20
C GLU A 91 -1.95 -6.22 8.85
N VAL A 92 -2.52 -6.30 7.64
CA VAL A 92 -3.59 -5.39 7.20
C VAL A 92 -4.86 -5.52 8.06
N TYR A 93 -5.25 -6.75 8.43
CA TYR A 93 -6.43 -7.01 9.25
C TYR A 93 -6.25 -6.55 10.70
N SER A 94 -5.04 -6.66 11.25
CA SER A 94 -4.76 -6.17 12.60
C SER A 94 -4.92 -4.64 12.69
N TYR A 95 -4.46 -3.92 11.66
CA TYR A 95 -4.65 -2.47 11.55
C TYR A 95 -6.14 -2.05 11.53
N THR A 96 -7.03 -2.88 11.00
CA THR A 96 -8.47 -2.56 10.95
C THR A 96 -9.19 -2.60 12.30
N LYS A 97 -8.52 -3.02 13.37
CA LYS A 97 -9.10 -3.18 14.71
C LYS A 97 -8.73 -2.06 15.68
N LEU A 98 -7.87 -1.13 15.26
CA LEU A 98 -7.59 0.12 15.97
C LEU A 98 -8.83 1.02 15.94
#